data_AF-A0A3P6BBP2-F1
#
_entry.id   AF-A0A3P6BBP2-F1
#
_cell.length_a   1.000
_cell.length_b   1.000
_cell.length_c   1.000
_cell.angle_alpha   90.00
_cell.angle_beta   90.00
_cell.angle_gamma   90.00
#
_symmetry.space_group_name_H-M   'P 1'
#
loop_
_entity.id
_entity.type
_entity.pdbx_description
1 polymer ?
#
loop_
_entity_poly.entity_id
_entity_poly.type
_entity_poly.pdbx_seq_one_letter_code
_entity_poly.pdbx_strand_id
1 'polypeptide(L)'
;IDFLFWFPTQILNLSLFLTQKYWDQNMCISLMDDLLGLLRIRIRRGVNLAVRDINSSDPYIVVKMGKQKLKTRVISKDVNPEWNEDLTLSVTDPSLTVLLTVYDHDMFSKDDKMGDAEFEIKPYIEALRMQLDGLPSGTIVTTVQPSRRNCLAEESKVTWIDGKLVQDLVLRLRHVECGEVEAQLQWIDLPGSKGL
;
A
#
# COMPACT_ATOMS: atom_id res chain seq x y z
N ILE A 1 51.79 -19.45 -37.53
CA ILE A 1 51.91 -18.19 -36.74
C ILE A 1 50.51 -17.61 -36.71
N ASP A 2 49.89 -17.77 -35.56
CA ASP A 2 48.46 -17.71 -35.29
C ASP A 2 47.92 -16.27 -35.37
N PHE A 3 46.83 -16.10 -36.13
CA PHE A 3 45.95 -14.93 -36.05
C PHE A 3 44.96 -15.13 -34.91
N LEU A 4 45.42 -14.95 -33.67
CA LEU A 4 44.54 -14.77 -32.52
C LEU A 4 44.13 -13.29 -32.47
N PHE A 5 42.96 -12.99 -33.03
CA PHE A 5 42.29 -11.70 -32.90
C PHE A 5 41.94 -11.45 -31.42
N TRP A 6 42.61 -10.45 -30.85
CA TRP A 6 42.28 -9.84 -29.57
C TRP A 6 41.02 -8.99 -29.75
N PHE A 7 39.86 -9.50 -29.31
CA PHE A 7 38.63 -8.68 -29.27
C PHE A 7 38.72 -7.69 -28.10
N PRO A 8 38.51 -6.37 -28.32
CA PRO A 8 38.69 -5.37 -27.28
C PRO A 8 37.54 -5.43 -26.26
N THR A 9 37.90 -5.48 -24.98
CA THR A 9 37.02 -5.48 -23.79
C THR A 9 36.00 -4.34 -23.76
N GLN A 10 36.20 -3.25 -24.52
CA GLN A 10 35.24 -2.14 -24.60
C GLN A 10 33.94 -2.49 -25.35
N ILE A 11 33.98 -3.38 -26.35
CA ILE A 11 32.78 -3.76 -27.13
C ILE A 11 31.85 -4.64 -26.29
N LEU A 12 32.41 -5.51 -25.45
CA LEU A 12 31.66 -6.38 -24.53
C LEU A 12 30.88 -5.58 -23.48
N ASN A 13 31.46 -4.50 -22.95
CA ASN A 13 30.80 -3.63 -21.96
C ASN A 13 29.64 -2.84 -22.57
N LEU A 14 29.78 -2.34 -23.80
CA LEU A 14 28.71 -1.61 -24.48
C LEU A 14 27.54 -2.54 -24.84
N SER A 15 27.84 -3.76 -25.30
CA SER A 15 26.83 -4.79 -25.56
C SER A 15 26.08 -5.18 -24.29
N LEU A 16 26.79 -5.45 -23.17
CA LEU A 16 26.15 -5.73 -21.88
C LEU A 16 25.27 -4.58 -21.39
N PHE A 17 25.74 -3.33 -21.53
CA PHE A 17 24.98 -2.15 -21.12
C PHE A 17 23.72 -1.92 -21.96
N LEU A 18 23.82 -2.09 -23.28
CA LEU A 18 22.66 -1.99 -24.18
C LEU A 18 21.67 -3.13 -23.95
N THR A 19 22.18 -4.33 -23.67
CA THR A 19 21.36 -5.50 -23.33
C THR A 19 20.67 -5.29 -21.98
N GLN A 20 21.37 -4.77 -20.96
CA GLN A 20 20.78 -4.41 -19.67
C GLN A 20 19.70 -3.33 -19.83
N LYS A 21 19.96 -2.24 -20.58
CA LYS A 21 18.96 -1.22 -20.87
C LYS A 21 17.75 -1.76 -21.63
N TYR A 22 17.98 -2.67 -22.58
CA TYR A 22 16.92 -3.31 -23.34
C TYR A 22 16.07 -4.22 -22.46
N TRP A 23 16.69 -5.01 -21.57
CA TRP A 23 15.96 -5.82 -20.59
C TRP A 23 15.25 -4.96 -19.54
N ASP A 24 15.87 -3.89 -19.05
CA ASP A 24 15.26 -2.95 -18.10
C ASP A 24 14.05 -2.26 -18.74
N GLN A 25 14.16 -1.82 -20.00
CA GLN A 25 13.03 -1.24 -20.74
C GLN A 25 11.93 -2.26 -21.00
N ASN A 26 12.25 -3.46 -21.50
CA ASN A 26 11.24 -4.48 -21.78
C ASN A 26 10.58 -5.04 -20.51
N MET A 27 11.31 -5.10 -19.39
CA MET A 27 10.78 -5.45 -18.08
C MET A 27 9.87 -4.34 -17.54
N CYS A 28 10.22 -3.06 -17.73
CA CYS A 28 9.33 -1.95 -17.39
C CYS A 28 8.06 -1.95 -18.25
N ILE A 29 8.17 -2.26 -19.55
CA ILE A 29 7.03 -2.39 -20.45
C ILE A 29 6.12 -3.54 -20.00
N SER A 30 6.67 -4.72 -19.71
CA SER A 30 5.85 -5.85 -19.26
C SER A 30 5.20 -5.64 -17.88
N LEU A 31 5.82 -4.87 -16.99
CA LEU A 31 5.24 -4.48 -15.71
C LEU A 31 4.09 -3.47 -15.85
N MET A 32 4.08 -2.66 -16.92
CA MET A 32 3.02 -1.69 -17.19
C MET A 32 1.79 -2.33 -17.86
N ASP A 33 1.97 -3.41 -18.61
CA ASP A 33 0.88 -4.09 -19.34
C ASP A 33 -0.22 -4.65 -18.42
N ASP A 34 0.14 -5.08 -17.21
CA ASP A 34 -0.79 -5.64 -16.22
C ASP A 34 -1.14 -4.65 -15.09
N LEU A 35 -0.52 -3.47 -15.07
CA LEU A 35 -0.75 -2.47 -14.03
C LEU A 35 -2.09 -1.77 -14.26
N LEU A 36 -3.03 -1.91 -13.33
CA LEU A 36 -4.31 -1.21 -13.37
C LEU A 36 -4.16 0.25 -12.97
N GLY A 37 -3.30 0.52 -11.97
CA GLY A 37 -3.02 1.86 -11.46
C GLY A 37 -2.37 1.80 -10.08
N LEU A 38 -2.40 2.92 -9.35
CA LEU A 38 -1.82 3.02 -8.03
C LEU A 38 -2.89 3.25 -6.95
N LEU A 39 -2.79 2.48 -5.88
CA LEU A 39 -3.57 2.66 -4.67
C LEU A 39 -2.75 3.46 -3.66
N ARG A 40 -3.20 4.69 -3.36
CA ARG A 40 -2.66 5.50 -2.27
C ARG A 40 -3.42 5.18 -0.98
N ILE A 41 -2.67 4.72 0.02
CA ILE A 41 -3.16 4.43 1.37
C ILE A 41 -2.59 5.51 2.29
N ARG A 42 -3.43 6.45 2.71
CA ARG A 42 -3.08 7.43 3.74
C ARG A 42 -3.29 6.82 5.11
N ILE A 43 -2.22 6.51 5.81
CA ILE A 43 -2.23 6.08 7.21
C ILE A 43 -2.34 7.35 8.06
N ARG A 44 -3.50 7.59 8.68
CA ARG A 44 -3.75 8.82 9.44
C ARG A 44 -3.20 8.71 10.85
N ARG A 45 -3.77 7.82 11.66
CA ARG A 45 -3.41 7.67 13.07
C ARG A 45 -3.69 6.27 13.61
N GLY A 46 -3.01 5.96 14.70
CA GLY A 46 -3.34 4.85 15.58
C GLY A 46 -4.17 5.36 16.76
N VAL A 47 -5.10 4.54 17.26
CA VAL A 47 -5.95 4.88 18.40
C VAL A 47 -5.84 3.79 19.43
N ASN A 48 -5.39 4.14 20.63
CA ASN A 48 -5.24 3.25 21.79
C ASN A 48 -4.49 1.95 21.43
N LEU A 49 -3.32 2.10 20.79
CA LEU A 49 -2.46 0.97 20.46
C LEU A 49 -1.94 0.29 21.73
N ALA A 50 -1.57 -0.97 21.59
CA ALA A 50 -0.96 -1.73 22.67
C ALA A 50 0.32 -1.07 23.20
N VAL A 51 0.62 -1.28 24.48
CA VAL A 51 1.89 -0.87 25.10
C VAL A 51 2.84 -2.07 25.07
N ARG A 52 4.05 -1.89 24.53
CA ARG A 52 5.09 -2.92 24.48
C ARG A 52 6.39 -2.53 25.18
N ASP A 53 6.62 -1.23 25.44
CA ASP A 53 7.61 -0.77 26.41
C ASP A 53 7.02 -0.62 27.83
N ILE A 54 7.82 -0.11 28.77
CA ILE A 54 7.44 0.12 30.18
C ILE A 54 6.13 0.93 30.29
N ASN A 55 6.00 2.01 29.53
CA ASN A 55 4.86 2.95 29.63
C ASN A 55 4.29 3.39 28.27
N SER A 56 4.90 2.99 27.15
CA SER A 56 4.51 3.44 25.80
C SER A 56 4.94 2.42 24.74
N SER A 57 4.84 2.80 23.48
CA SER A 57 5.53 2.17 22.36
C SER A 57 6.02 3.24 21.38
N ASP A 58 6.91 2.85 20.48
CA ASP A 58 7.42 3.54 19.31
C ASP A 58 6.80 2.96 18.02
N PRO A 59 5.48 3.14 17.76
CA PRO A 59 4.80 2.39 16.73
C PRO A 59 5.12 2.84 15.29
N TYR A 60 5.20 1.86 14.40
CA TYR A 60 5.17 2.03 12.95
C TYR A 60 4.32 0.97 12.27
N ILE A 61 3.86 1.26 11.05
CA ILE A 61 3.01 0.36 10.28
C ILE A 61 3.77 -0.19 9.10
N VAL A 62 3.60 -1.49 8.86
CA VAL A 62 4.01 -2.18 7.64
C VAL A 62 2.76 -2.55 6.86
N VAL A 63 2.70 -2.12 5.61
CA VAL A 63 1.64 -2.50 4.66
C VAL A 63 2.22 -3.46 3.63
N LYS A 64 1.51 -4.57 3.40
CA LYS A 64 1.87 -5.60 2.42
C LYS A 64 0.71 -5.90 1.47
N MET A 65 1.01 -6.03 0.19
CA MET A 65 0.06 -6.48 -0.83
C MET A 65 0.82 -7.30 -1.89
N GLY A 66 0.54 -8.60 -1.96
CA GLY A 66 1.33 -9.53 -2.75
C GLY A 66 2.82 -9.50 -2.36
N LYS A 67 3.68 -9.13 -3.31
CA LYS A 67 5.14 -9.00 -3.10
C LYS A 67 5.57 -7.62 -2.59
N GLN A 68 4.68 -6.63 -2.59
CA GLN A 68 5.01 -5.26 -2.19
C GLN A 68 4.97 -5.14 -0.67
N LYS A 69 5.92 -4.37 -0.13
CA LYS A 69 6.03 -4.06 1.30
C LYS A 69 6.46 -2.61 1.46
N LEU A 70 5.64 -1.81 2.13
CA LEU A 70 5.92 -0.42 2.48
C LEU A 70 5.83 -0.26 3.98
N LYS A 71 6.48 0.78 4.52
CA LYS A 71 6.45 1.09 5.95
C LYS A 71 6.28 2.59 6.17
N THR A 72 5.61 2.95 7.24
CA THR A 72 5.55 4.34 7.71
C THR A 72 6.83 4.70 8.46
N ARG A 73 6.98 5.98 8.82
CA ARG A 73 7.90 6.38 9.89
C ARG A 73 7.48 5.81 11.25
N VAL A 74 8.46 5.75 12.14
CA VAL A 74 8.28 5.46 13.56
C VAL A 74 7.86 6.76 14.26
N ILE A 75 6.87 6.67 15.16
CA ILE A 75 6.50 7.76 16.08
C ILE A 75 6.92 7.32 17.47
N SER A 76 7.77 8.09 18.15
CA SER A 76 8.30 7.67 19.45
C SER A 76 7.35 7.98 20.60
N LYS A 77 7.21 7.02 21.52
CA LYS A 77 6.55 7.12 22.82
C LYS A 77 5.12 7.65 22.73
N ASP A 78 4.35 7.10 21.80
CA ASP A 78 2.95 7.47 21.63
C ASP A 78 2.10 6.28 21.17
N VAL A 79 1.12 5.89 21.97
CA VAL A 79 0.12 4.85 21.62
C VAL A 79 -1.09 5.40 20.86
N ASN A 80 -1.12 6.71 20.59
CA ASN A 80 -2.07 7.38 19.71
C ASN A 80 -1.34 8.14 18.58
N PRO A 81 -0.43 7.48 17.85
CA PRO A 81 0.47 8.16 16.92
C PRO A 81 -0.29 8.77 15.74
N GLU A 82 0.07 10.00 15.36
CA GLU A 82 -0.40 10.63 14.12
C GLU A 82 0.65 10.50 13.00
N TRP A 83 0.50 9.48 12.15
CA TRP A 83 1.39 9.28 11.01
C TRP A 83 1.07 10.22 9.85
N ASN A 84 -0.18 10.43 9.48
CA ASN A 84 -0.55 11.26 8.31
C ASN A 84 0.36 11.02 7.08
N GLU A 85 0.64 9.75 6.78
CA GLU A 85 1.65 9.33 5.80
C GLU A 85 1.02 8.56 4.65
N ASP A 86 1.43 8.87 3.43
CA ASP A 86 0.90 8.24 2.21
C ASP A 86 1.81 7.10 1.76
N LEU A 87 1.28 5.88 1.73
CA LEU A 87 1.92 4.70 1.15
C LEU A 87 1.26 4.36 -0.18
N THR A 88 2.03 4.22 -1.26
CA THR A 88 1.49 4.01 -2.61
C THR A 88 1.85 2.63 -3.14
N LEU A 89 0.84 1.79 -3.38
CA LEU A 89 0.98 0.43 -3.90
C LEU A 89 0.56 0.35 -5.36
N SER A 90 1.28 -0.44 -6.15
CA SER A 90 0.90 -0.76 -7.53
C SER A 90 -0.14 -1.88 -7.55
N VAL A 91 -1.28 -1.67 -8.21
CA VAL A 91 -2.34 -2.68 -8.27
C VAL A 91 -2.33 -3.35 -9.64
N THR A 92 -1.94 -4.62 -9.67
CA THR A 92 -2.03 -5.49 -10.86
C THR A 92 -3.20 -6.47 -10.76
N ASP A 93 -3.51 -6.93 -9.53
CA ASP A 93 -4.61 -7.84 -9.24
C ASP A 93 -5.48 -7.27 -8.09
N PRO A 94 -6.73 -6.88 -8.36
CA PRO A 94 -7.63 -6.29 -7.37
C PRO A 94 -8.21 -7.32 -6.40
N SER A 95 -7.96 -8.61 -6.60
CA SER A 95 -8.36 -9.67 -5.66
C SER A 95 -7.40 -9.82 -4.48
N LEU A 96 -6.23 -9.17 -4.53
CA LEU A 96 -5.26 -9.21 -3.46
C LEU A 96 -5.74 -8.42 -2.23
N THR A 97 -5.61 -9.04 -1.07
CA THR A 97 -5.86 -8.41 0.23
C THR A 97 -4.67 -7.54 0.63
N VAL A 98 -4.94 -6.39 1.25
CA VAL A 98 -3.92 -5.57 1.88
C VAL A 98 -3.80 -5.97 3.34
N LEU A 99 -2.60 -6.39 3.75
CA LEU A 99 -2.27 -6.70 5.14
C LEU A 99 -1.56 -5.50 5.78
N LEU A 100 -2.10 -5.02 6.89
CA LEU A 100 -1.53 -3.98 7.73
C LEU A 100 -1.04 -4.63 9.03
N THR A 101 0.20 -4.37 9.42
CA THR A 101 0.75 -4.84 10.70
C THR A 101 1.41 -3.70 11.42
N VAL A 102 1.07 -3.52 12.69
CA VAL A 102 1.68 -2.53 13.58
C VAL A 102 2.83 -3.20 14.33
N TYR A 103 3.94 -2.50 14.45
CA TYR A 103 5.12 -2.94 15.18
C TYR A 103 5.60 -1.85 16.12
N ASP A 104 6.16 -2.27 17.25
CA ASP A 104 6.93 -1.40 18.14
C ASP A 104 8.40 -1.42 17.72
N HIS A 105 9.00 -0.25 17.52
CA HIS A 105 10.39 -0.16 17.12
C HIS A 105 11.33 -0.19 18.32
N ASP A 106 12.16 -1.24 18.39
CA ASP A 106 13.19 -1.36 19.42
C ASP A 106 14.59 -1.14 18.86
N MET A 107 15.37 -0.26 19.50
CA MET A 107 16.73 0.03 19.06
C MET A 107 17.71 -1.14 19.29
N PHE A 108 17.46 -1.97 20.30
CA PHE A 108 18.39 -3.02 20.75
C PHE A 108 17.80 -4.44 20.76
N SER A 109 16.52 -4.58 20.42
CA SER A 109 15.80 -5.85 20.35
C SER A 109 15.08 -6.01 19.01
N LYS A 110 14.42 -7.15 18.85
CA LYS A 110 13.56 -7.39 17.70
C LYS A 110 12.23 -6.67 17.96
N ASP A 111 11.81 -5.86 17.00
CA ASP A 111 10.51 -5.18 17.00
C ASP A 111 9.34 -6.12 17.36
N ASP A 112 8.56 -5.69 18.35
CA ASP A 112 7.41 -6.43 18.85
C ASP A 112 6.17 -6.17 18.00
N LYS A 113 5.38 -7.21 17.76
CA LYS A 113 4.13 -7.07 16.98
C LYS A 113 3.03 -6.48 17.87
N MET A 114 2.38 -5.43 17.38
CA MET A 114 1.29 -4.71 18.04
C MET A 114 -0.07 -4.93 17.36
N GLY A 115 -0.22 -6.07 16.68
CA GLY A 115 -1.44 -6.48 16.01
C GLY A 115 -1.42 -6.30 14.49
N ASP A 116 -2.44 -6.89 13.85
CA ASP A 116 -2.61 -6.84 12.40
C ASP A 116 -4.07 -6.70 11.99
N ALA A 117 -4.30 -6.11 10.83
CA ALA A 117 -5.60 -6.03 10.20
C ALA A 117 -5.45 -6.26 8.71
N GLU A 118 -6.51 -6.73 8.07
CA GLU A 118 -6.55 -6.91 6.63
C GLU A 118 -7.85 -6.34 6.06
N PHE A 119 -7.77 -5.84 4.83
CA PHE A 119 -8.93 -5.33 4.11
C PHE A 119 -8.81 -5.61 2.61
N GLU A 120 -9.97 -5.77 1.98
CA GLU A 120 -10.09 -5.99 0.54
C GLU A 120 -10.25 -4.65 -0.18
N ILE A 121 -9.58 -4.51 -1.32
CA ILE A 121 -9.70 -3.31 -2.18
C ILE A 121 -10.76 -3.50 -3.26
N LYS A 122 -11.28 -4.73 -3.46
CA LYS A 122 -12.23 -5.05 -4.51
C LYS A 122 -13.48 -4.14 -4.52
N PRO A 123 -14.16 -3.85 -3.39
CA PRO A 123 -15.31 -2.95 -3.41
C PRO A 123 -14.97 -1.53 -3.88
N TYR A 124 -13.77 -1.06 -3.58
CA TYR A 124 -13.26 0.23 -4.03
C TYR A 124 -12.99 0.24 -5.52
N ILE A 125 -12.34 -0.81 -6.04
CA ILE A 125 -12.06 -0.96 -7.47
C ILE A 125 -13.35 -1.12 -8.30
N GLU A 126 -14.33 -1.85 -7.79
CA GLU A 126 -15.65 -1.97 -8.45
C GLU A 126 -16.35 -0.61 -8.54
N ALA A 127 -16.27 0.21 -7.51
CA ALA A 127 -16.81 1.57 -7.52
C ALA A 127 -16.05 2.50 -8.47
N LEU A 128 -14.72 2.35 -8.63
CA LEU A 128 -13.93 3.11 -9.62
C LEU A 128 -14.34 2.82 -11.07
N ARG A 129 -14.83 1.60 -11.35
CA ARG A 129 -15.30 1.21 -12.68
C ARG A 129 -16.70 1.73 -13.02
N MET A 130 -17.37 2.38 -12.07
CA MET A 130 -18.68 2.98 -12.31
C MET A 130 -18.54 4.32 -13.02
N GLN A 131 -19.54 4.68 -13.82
CA GLN A 131 -19.62 6.01 -14.42
C GLN A 131 -20.10 7.02 -13.37
N LEU A 132 -19.15 7.67 -12.69
CA LEU A 132 -19.42 8.61 -11.58
C LEU A 132 -19.42 10.08 -12.02
N ASP A 133 -19.07 10.36 -13.28
CA ASP A 133 -19.03 11.73 -13.81
C ASP A 133 -20.40 12.42 -13.71
N GLY A 134 -20.40 13.63 -13.16
CA GLY A 134 -21.60 14.43 -12.95
C GLY A 134 -22.34 14.17 -11.63
N LEU A 135 -21.89 13.21 -10.81
CA LEU A 135 -22.43 13.05 -9.46
C LEU A 135 -21.99 14.20 -8.53
N PRO A 136 -22.86 14.64 -7.61
CA PRO A 136 -22.50 15.66 -6.64
C PRO A 136 -21.42 15.14 -5.67
N SER A 137 -20.54 16.06 -5.27
CA SER A 137 -19.54 15.79 -4.22
C SER A 137 -20.25 15.39 -2.92
N GLY A 138 -19.73 14.36 -2.24
CA GLY A 138 -20.34 13.75 -1.06
C GLY A 138 -21.25 12.55 -1.33
N THR A 139 -21.40 12.12 -2.60
CA THR A 139 -22.20 10.94 -2.92
C THR A 139 -21.54 9.67 -2.39
N ILE A 140 -22.24 8.91 -1.54
CA ILE A 140 -21.80 7.59 -1.10
C ILE A 140 -22.12 6.59 -2.21
N VAL A 141 -21.08 6.01 -2.80
CA VAL A 141 -21.18 5.04 -3.91
C VAL A 141 -21.43 3.64 -3.37
N THR A 142 -20.66 3.23 -2.36
CA THR A 142 -20.75 1.90 -1.73
C THR A 142 -20.46 2.03 -0.24
N THR A 143 -21.04 1.14 0.57
CA THR A 143 -20.72 1.01 2.01
C THR A 143 -20.38 -0.44 2.32
N VAL A 144 -19.25 -0.66 2.99
CA VAL A 144 -18.80 -1.97 3.48
C VAL A 144 -19.07 -2.05 4.98
N GLN A 145 -19.87 -3.04 5.37
CA GLN A 145 -20.32 -3.22 6.75
C GLN A 145 -19.28 -4.01 7.57
N PRO A 146 -19.10 -3.69 8.86
CA PRO A 146 -18.37 -4.54 9.80
C PRO A 146 -18.94 -5.95 9.83
N SER A 147 -18.07 -6.95 9.87
CA SER A 147 -18.47 -8.34 9.96
C SER A 147 -17.44 -9.15 10.73
N ARG A 148 -17.82 -10.37 11.13
CA ARG A 148 -16.89 -11.31 11.77
C ARG A 148 -15.74 -11.77 10.84
N ARG A 149 -15.81 -11.46 9.54
CA ARG A 149 -14.82 -11.89 8.53
C ARG A 149 -13.87 -10.77 8.12
N ASN A 150 -14.14 -9.51 8.48
CA ASN A 150 -13.29 -8.38 8.14
C ASN A 150 -12.75 -7.71 9.42
N CYS A 151 -11.86 -6.73 9.24
CA CYS A 151 -11.25 -5.99 10.34
C CYS A 151 -11.86 -4.59 10.53
N LEU A 152 -13.03 -4.31 9.96
CA LEU A 152 -13.66 -3.00 10.08
C LEU A 152 -14.24 -2.79 11.49
N ALA A 153 -13.85 -1.70 12.14
CA ALA A 153 -14.41 -1.28 13.43
C ALA A 153 -15.79 -0.60 13.28
N GLU A 154 -16.00 0.09 12.16
CA GLU A 154 -17.23 0.78 11.78
C GLU A 154 -17.48 0.69 10.27
N GLU A 155 -18.62 1.21 9.81
CA GLU A 155 -18.96 1.24 8.39
C GLU A 155 -17.91 1.98 7.55
N SER A 156 -17.35 1.31 6.55
CA SER A 156 -16.43 1.93 5.60
C SER A 156 -17.20 2.42 4.38
N LYS A 157 -17.17 3.72 4.14
CA LYS A 157 -17.90 4.37 3.04
C LYS A 157 -16.95 4.71 1.90
N VAL A 158 -17.33 4.31 0.70
CA VAL A 158 -16.69 4.72 -0.55
C VAL A 158 -17.48 5.92 -1.08
N THR A 159 -16.86 7.09 -1.06
CA THR A 159 -17.50 8.38 -1.31
C THR A 159 -16.85 9.08 -2.49
N TRP A 160 -17.67 9.64 -3.37
CA TRP A 160 -17.24 10.52 -4.44
C TRP A 160 -17.11 11.94 -3.91
N ILE A 161 -15.89 12.49 -3.90
CA ILE A 161 -15.58 13.81 -3.35
C ILE A 161 -14.70 14.55 -4.37
N ASP A 162 -15.20 15.67 -4.87
CA ASP A 162 -14.46 16.62 -5.72
C ASP A 162 -13.73 15.96 -6.91
N GLY A 163 -14.44 15.07 -7.62
CA GLY A 163 -13.90 14.36 -8.78
C GLY A 163 -13.01 13.16 -8.45
N LYS A 164 -12.96 12.73 -7.18
CA LYS A 164 -12.16 11.60 -6.73
C LYS A 164 -12.98 10.65 -5.89
N LEU A 165 -12.72 9.36 -6.07
CA LEU A 165 -13.23 8.36 -5.15
C LEU A 165 -12.32 8.27 -3.92
N VAL A 166 -12.93 8.15 -2.75
CA VAL A 166 -12.24 8.11 -1.47
C VAL A 166 -12.92 7.06 -0.60
N GLN A 167 -12.15 6.21 0.07
CA GLN A 167 -12.69 5.26 1.05
C GLN A 167 -12.03 5.47 2.41
N ASP A 168 -12.82 5.78 3.43
CA ASP A 168 -12.34 5.85 4.81
C ASP A 168 -12.45 4.46 5.47
N LEU A 169 -11.41 4.10 6.24
CA LEU A 169 -11.27 2.83 6.92
C LEU A 169 -10.90 3.07 8.38
N VAL A 170 -11.64 2.44 9.30
CA VAL A 170 -11.21 2.26 10.69
C VAL A 170 -11.04 0.77 10.92
N LEU A 171 -9.80 0.36 11.16
CA LEU A 171 -9.40 -1.04 11.24
C LEU A 171 -9.15 -1.42 12.70
N ARG A 172 -9.94 -2.36 13.23
CA ARG A 172 -9.68 -2.98 14.53
C ARG A 172 -8.57 -4.01 14.38
N LEU A 173 -7.48 -3.84 15.13
CA LEU A 173 -6.35 -4.76 15.09
C LEU A 173 -6.71 -6.10 15.75
N ARG A 174 -6.26 -7.18 15.13
CA ARG A 174 -6.34 -8.56 15.61
C ARG A 174 -5.01 -8.97 16.22
N HIS A 175 -5.03 -10.08 16.97
CA HIS A 175 -3.85 -10.65 17.65
C HIS A 175 -3.15 -9.67 18.59
N VAL A 176 -3.94 -8.78 19.19
CA VAL A 176 -3.52 -7.76 20.15
C VAL A 176 -4.70 -7.43 21.07
N GLU A 177 -4.43 -6.96 22.27
CA GLU A 177 -5.42 -6.63 23.30
C GLU A 177 -6.22 -5.35 23.00
N CYS A 178 -5.63 -4.40 22.28
CA CYS A 178 -6.27 -3.15 21.87
C CYS A 178 -5.56 -2.52 20.66
N GLY A 179 -6.23 -1.55 20.05
CA GLY A 179 -5.67 -0.76 18.95
C GLY A 179 -6.58 -0.72 17.74
N GLU A 180 -6.76 0.48 17.22
CA GLU A 180 -7.41 0.74 15.94
C GLU A 180 -6.48 1.59 15.06
N VAL A 181 -6.60 1.43 13.75
CA VAL A 181 -5.86 2.23 12.77
C VAL A 181 -6.85 2.89 11.82
N GLU A 182 -6.73 4.22 11.71
CA GLU A 182 -7.48 5.00 10.73
C GLU A 182 -6.68 5.18 9.46
N ALA A 183 -7.28 4.80 8.33
CA ALA A 183 -6.67 4.94 7.02
C ALA A 183 -7.68 5.47 5.99
N GLN A 184 -7.17 6.01 4.90
CA GLN A 184 -7.98 6.43 3.77
C GLN A 184 -7.36 5.94 2.46
N LEU A 185 -8.19 5.38 1.59
CA LEU A 185 -7.80 4.95 0.25
C LEU A 185 -8.15 6.02 -0.78
N GLN A 186 -7.25 6.21 -1.73
CA GLN A 186 -7.44 7.03 -2.92
C GLN A 186 -6.77 6.37 -4.13
N TRP A 187 -7.32 6.60 -5.32
CA TRP A 187 -6.79 6.06 -6.56
C TRP A 187 -5.97 7.09 -7.30
N ILE A 188 -4.90 6.64 -7.95
CA ILE A 188 -4.07 7.45 -8.84
C ILE A 188 -3.92 6.70 -10.16
N ASP A 189 -4.46 7.30 -11.21
CA ASP A 189 -4.29 6.82 -12.57
C ASP A 189 -2.86 7.08 -13.06
N LEU A 190 -2.27 6.08 -13.71
CA LEU A 190 -0.96 6.22 -14.34
C LEU A 190 -1.11 6.26 -15.87
N PRO A 191 -0.65 7.33 -16.53
CA PRO A 191 -0.59 7.38 -17.99
C PRO A 191 0.25 6.21 -18.53
N GLY A 192 -0.30 5.46 -19.48
CA GLY A 192 0.37 4.29 -20.08
C GLY A 192 0.22 2.98 -19.30
N SER A 193 -0.51 2.98 -18.19
CA SER A 193 -0.97 1.74 -17.53
C SER A 193 -2.18 1.15 -18.27
N LYS A 194 -2.53 -0.10 -17.97
CA LYS A 194 -3.73 -0.76 -18.49
C LYS A 194 -5.02 0.01 -18.15
N GLY A 195 -5.02 0.70 -17.01
CA GLY A 195 -6.19 1.39 -16.47
C GLY A 195 -7.21 0.42 -15.85
N LEU A 196 -8.32 0.99 -15.39
CA LEU A 196 -9.44 0.26 -14.78
C LEU A 196 -10.61 0.01 -15.73
#